data_AF-A0A5C8B5H4-F1
#
_entry.id   AF-A0A5C8B5H4-F1
#
_cell.length_a   1.000
_cell.length_b   1.000
_cell.length_c   1.000
_cell.angle_alpha   90.00
_cell.angle_beta   90.00
_cell.angle_gamma   90.00
#
_symmetry.space_group_name_H-M   'P 1'
#
loop_
_entity.id
_entity.type
_entity.pdbx_description
1 polymer ?
#
loop_
_entity_poly.entity_id
_entity_poly.type
_entity_poly.pdbx_seq_one_letter_code
_entity_poly.pdbx_strand_id
1 'polypeptide(L)'
;MKKYFVSTMIASSIASVSYAAEVNYAQIFAGKNACFILYDLNKKKTIEEYNSKRCKERIAPNSTFKVPLSLMAFDKGVITESTIFKWDGKKREMESWNQNQTPRTWEQYSVLWVSQQITPKLGMKAIKDYLAKFNYGNQDFSGDKGKNNGLTHAWLTGSLKSRVRSS
;
A
#
# COMPACT_ATOMS: atom_id res chain seq x y z
N MET A 1 54.65 -61.14 -20.30
CA MET A 1 54.34 -59.93 -19.51
C MET A 1 53.29 -59.10 -20.26
N LYS A 2 52.00 -59.18 -19.89
CA LYS A 2 50.94 -58.34 -20.46
C LYS A 2 50.83 -57.06 -19.62
N LYS A 3 51.07 -55.89 -20.22
CA LYS A 3 50.94 -54.58 -19.58
C LYS A 3 49.49 -54.13 -19.70
N TYR A 4 48.81 -53.92 -18.58
CA TYR A 4 47.49 -53.29 -18.53
C TYR A 4 47.68 -51.78 -18.40
N PHE A 5 47.14 -51.02 -19.36
CA PHE A 5 47.03 -49.56 -19.27
C PHE A 5 45.74 -49.24 -18.54
N VAL A 6 45.84 -48.72 -17.32
CA VAL A 6 44.70 -48.18 -16.57
C VAL A 6 44.48 -46.76 -17.06
N SER A 7 43.37 -46.54 -17.76
CA SER A 7 42.93 -45.20 -18.18
C SER A 7 42.00 -44.63 -17.12
N THR A 8 42.48 -43.66 -16.35
CA THR A 8 41.69 -42.97 -15.33
C THR A 8 40.84 -41.88 -16.02
N MET A 9 39.55 -42.15 -16.21
CA MET A 9 38.59 -41.11 -16.62
C MET A 9 38.28 -40.21 -15.42
N ILE A 10 38.67 -38.93 -15.51
CA ILE A 10 38.24 -37.89 -14.56
C ILE A 10 36.90 -37.36 -15.06
N ALA A 11 35.81 -37.73 -14.38
CA ALA A 11 34.49 -37.16 -14.61
C ALA A 11 34.37 -35.83 -13.88
N SER A 12 34.53 -34.71 -14.60
CA SER A 12 34.20 -33.38 -14.09
C SER A 12 32.69 -33.20 -14.10
N SER A 13 32.05 -33.35 -12.94
CA SER A 13 30.65 -33.00 -12.73
C SER A 13 30.48 -31.48 -12.72
N ILE A 14 29.92 -30.92 -13.79
CA ILE A 14 29.48 -29.51 -13.82
C ILE A 14 28.18 -29.43 -13.01
N ALA A 15 28.24 -28.80 -11.85
CA ALA A 15 27.04 -28.48 -11.08
C ALA A 15 26.29 -27.34 -11.78
N SER A 16 25.11 -27.63 -12.31
CA SER A 16 24.20 -26.63 -12.86
C SER A 16 23.66 -25.75 -11.73
N VAL A 17 24.24 -24.56 -11.54
CA VAL A 17 23.66 -23.57 -10.63
C VAL A 17 22.46 -22.94 -11.34
N SER A 18 21.25 -23.31 -10.91
CA SER A 18 20.03 -22.61 -11.34
C SER A 18 20.01 -21.23 -10.69
N TYR A 19 20.44 -20.21 -11.43
CA TYR A 19 20.13 -18.83 -11.05
C TYR A 19 18.62 -18.63 -11.17
N ALA A 20 17.96 -18.29 -10.05
CA ALA A 20 16.62 -17.76 -10.11
C ALA A 20 16.66 -16.51 -11.02
N ALA A 21 15.78 -16.45 -12.01
CA ALA A 21 15.75 -15.32 -12.94
C ALA A 21 15.57 -14.01 -12.17
N GLU A 22 16.45 -13.03 -12.40
CA GLU A 22 16.27 -11.68 -11.86
C GLU A 22 14.97 -11.07 -12.38
N VAL A 23 14.26 -10.33 -11.52
CA VAL A 23 12.99 -9.72 -11.88
C VAL A 23 13.23 -8.56 -12.85
N ASN A 24 12.72 -8.68 -14.08
CA ASN A 24 12.81 -7.61 -15.07
C ASN A 24 11.73 -6.53 -14.83
N TYR A 25 11.98 -5.64 -13.88
CA TYR A 25 11.06 -4.54 -13.55
C TYR A 25 10.85 -3.55 -14.70
N ALA A 26 11.85 -3.35 -15.56
CA ALA A 26 11.73 -2.46 -16.72
C ALA A 26 10.66 -2.97 -17.71
N GLN A 27 10.61 -4.29 -17.91
CA GLN A 27 9.57 -4.93 -18.71
C GLN A 27 8.21 -4.89 -18.01
N ILE A 28 8.15 -5.22 -16.72
CA ILE A 28 6.89 -5.22 -15.94
C ILE A 28 6.24 -3.82 -15.92
N PHE A 29 7.04 -2.78 -15.80
CA PHE A 29 6.59 -1.40 -15.72
C PHE A 29 6.79 -0.61 -17.02
N ALA A 30 6.89 -1.30 -18.17
CA ALA A 30 7.07 -0.66 -19.47
C ALA A 30 6.03 0.45 -19.70
N GLY A 31 6.50 1.64 -20.08
CA GLY A 31 5.67 2.82 -20.32
C GLY A 31 5.16 3.53 -19.05
N LYS A 32 5.59 3.13 -17.85
CA LYS A 32 5.14 3.73 -16.57
C LYS A 32 6.30 4.25 -15.74
N ASN A 33 6.14 5.44 -15.15
CA ASN A 33 7.04 5.91 -14.07
C ASN A 33 6.65 5.26 -12.73
N ALA A 34 6.96 3.97 -12.61
CA ALA A 34 6.64 3.16 -11.45
C ALA A 34 7.84 3.00 -10.52
N CYS A 35 7.56 2.53 -9.31
CA CYS A 35 8.56 2.18 -8.33
C CYS A 35 8.12 0.95 -7.52
N PHE A 36 9.09 0.18 -7.03
CA PHE A 36 8.82 -1.03 -6.25
C PHE A 36 9.83 -1.14 -5.10
N ILE A 37 9.38 -1.54 -3.92
CA ILE A 37 10.22 -1.82 -2.75
C ILE A 37 9.72 -3.12 -2.13
N LEU A 38 10.64 -4.05 -1.86
CA LEU A 38 10.42 -5.18 -0.98
C LEU A 38 11.33 -5.07 0.23
N TYR A 39 10.74 -5.03 1.42
CA TYR A 39 11.45 -4.94 2.68
C TYR A 39 11.28 -6.23 3.48
N ASP A 40 12.40 -6.84 3.86
CA ASP A 40 12.45 -8.03 4.70
C ASP A 40 12.45 -7.61 6.17
N LEU A 41 11.38 -7.95 6.90
CA LEU A 41 11.22 -7.58 8.30
C LEU A 41 12.19 -8.32 9.23
N ASN A 42 12.57 -9.56 8.90
CA ASN A 42 13.49 -10.36 9.70
C ASN A 42 14.92 -9.81 9.59
N LYS A 43 15.33 -9.48 8.36
CA LYS A 43 16.65 -8.90 8.07
C LYS A 43 16.71 -7.40 8.30
N LYS A 44 15.56 -6.75 8.53
CA LYS A 44 15.39 -5.31 8.66
C LYS A 44 16.06 -4.53 7.53
N LYS A 45 15.92 -5.01 6.29
CA LYS A 45 16.55 -4.39 5.13
C LYS A 45 15.66 -4.47 3.89
N THR A 46 15.81 -3.48 3.01
CA THR A 46 15.30 -3.56 1.64
C THR A 46 16.06 -4.67 0.92
N ILE A 47 15.34 -5.62 0.36
CA ILE A 47 15.93 -6.73 -0.42
C ILE A 47 15.72 -6.54 -1.92
N GLU A 48 14.73 -5.76 -2.33
CA GLU A 48 14.54 -5.34 -3.72
C GLU A 48 14.08 -3.89 -3.78
N GLU A 49 14.65 -3.09 -4.69
CA GLU A 49 14.21 -1.72 -4.95
C GLU A 49 14.33 -1.41 -6.45
N TYR A 50 13.25 -0.89 -7.03
CA TYR A 50 13.23 -0.38 -8.40
C TYR A 50 12.81 1.08 -8.41
N ASN A 51 13.61 1.91 -9.09
CA ASN A 51 13.41 3.35 -9.26
C ASN A 51 13.35 4.12 -7.92
N SER A 52 14.48 4.14 -7.21
CA SER A 52 14.61 4.80 -5.89
C SER A 52 14.19 6.27 -5.89
N LYS A 53 14.46 6.99 -6.98
CA LYS A 53 14.03 8.39 -7.13
C LYS A 53 12.50 8.49 -7.04
N ARG A 54 11.79 7.67 -7.81
CA ARG A 54 10.32 7.63 -7.78
C ARG A 54 9.77 7.13 -6.45
N CYS A 55 10.40 6.14 -5.80
CA CYS A 55 10.01 5.68 -4.46
C CYS A 55 9.98 6.81 -3.42
N LYS A 56 10.94 7.75 -3.52
CA LYS A 56 11.10 8.85 -2.56
C LYS A 56 10.10 9.99 -2.77
N GLU A 57 9.44 10.05 -3.91
CA GLU A 57 8.44 11.07 -4.21
C GLU A 57 7.17 10.87 -3.38
N ARG A 58 6.66 11.96 -2.81
CA ARG A 58 5.38 11.95 -2.09
C ARG A 58 4.23 12.17 -3.08
N ILE A 59 3.28 11.24 -3.10
CA ILE A 59 2.05 11.31 -3.89
C ILE A 59 0.82 11.11 -3.00
N ALA A 60 -0.36 11.48 -3.48
CA ALA A 60 -1.59 11.24 -2.75
C ALA A 60 -1.80 9.73 -2.54
N PRO A 61 -2.08 9.28 -1.30
CA PRO A 61 -2.28 7.86 -1.01
C PRO A 61 -3.56 7.31 -1.65
N ASN A 62 -4.56 8.17 -1.91
CA ASN A 62 -5.89 7.74 -2.36
C ASN A 62 -6.42 6.65 -1.41
N SER A 63 -6.97 5.57 -1.96
CA SER A 63 -7.58 4.51 -1.16
C SER A 63 -6.63 3.77 -0.22
N THR A 64 -5.30 3.86 -0.39
CA THR A 64 -4.37 3.22 0.58
C THR A 64 -4.41 3.89 1.95
N PHE A 65 -4.91 5.14 2.05
CA PHE A 65 -5.16 5.81 3.32
C PHE A 65 -6.25 5.13 4.16
N LYS A 66 -7.07 4.24 3.59
CA LYS A 66 -8.08 3.51 4.37
C LYS A 66 -7.45 2.62 5.45
N VAL A 67 -6.26 2.06 5.20
CA VAL A 67 -5.51 1.27 6.20
C VAL A 67 -5.25 2.05 7.50
N PRO A 68 -4.57 3.21 7.49
CA PRO A 68 -4.42 4.00 8.71
C PRO A 68 -5.75 4.57 9.21
N LEU A 69 -6.70 4.93 8.34
CA LEU A 69 -8.02 5.41 8.75
C LEU A 69 -8.81 4.36 9.56
N SER A 70 -8.73 3.09 9.16
CA SER A 70 -9.34 1.97 9.85
C SER A 70 -8.77 1.82 11.26
N LEU A 71 -7.43 1.86 11.40
CA LEU A 71 -6.77 1.85 12.72
C LEU A 71 -7.27 2.99 13.61
N MET A 72 -7.36 4.22 13.08
CA MET A 72 -7.89 5.37 13.84
C MET A 72 -9.35 5.15 14.27
N ALA A 73 -10.18 4.62 13.37
CA ALA A 73 -11.61 4.43 13.59
C ALA A 73 -11.89 3.34 14.64
N PHE A 74 -11.14 2.24 14.62
CA PHE A 74 -11.20 1.20 15.66
C PHE A 74 -10.67 1.70 16.99
N ASP A 75 -9.50 2.37 17.02
CA ASP A 75 -8.89 2.88 18.26
C ASP A 75 -9.77 3.93 18.96
N LYS A 76 -10.51 4.75 18.20
CA LYS A 76 -11.48 5.71 18.74
C LYS A 76 -12.87 5.13 19.01
N GLY A 77 -13.10 3.85 18.73
CA GLY A 77 -14.42 3.23 18.87
C GLY A 77 -15.48 3.82 17.94
N VAL A 78 -15.08 4.49 16.84
CA VAL A 78 -16.00 4.99 15.81
C VAL A 78 -16.63 3.82 15.04
N ILE A 79 -15.91 2.72 14.94
CA ILE A 79 -16.35 1.46 14.33
C ILE A 79 -15.94 0.27 15.20
N THR A 80 -16.67 -0.82 15.03
CA THR A 80 -16.40 -2.18 15.54
C THR A 80 -16.57 -3.16 14.38
N GLU A 81 -16.14 -4.41 14.55
CA GLU A 81 -16.35 -5.49 13.56
C GLU A 81 -17.82 -5.68 13.16
N SER A 82 -18.76 -5.40 14.08
CA SER A 82 -20.20 -5.52 13.85
C SER A 82 -20.85 -4.26 13.28
N THR A 83 -20.08 -3.19 13.05
CA THR A 83 -20.63 -1.93 12.54
C THR A 83 -21.18 -2.11 11.12
N ILE A 84 -22.39 -1.59 10.89
CA ILE A 84 -23.02 -1.54 9.56
C ILE A 84 -23.14 -0.10 9.10
N PHE A 85 -22.50 0.24 7.98
CA PHE A 85 -22.70 1.49 7.29
C PHE A 85 -23.90 1.36 6.36
N LYS A 86 -24.97 2.10 6.64
CA LYS A 86 -26.20 2.04 5.85
C LYS A 86 -26.02 2.78 4.53
N TRP A 87 -26.41 2.12 3.44
CA TRP A 87 -26.49 2.75 2.13
C TRP A 87 -27.63 3.75 2.09
N ASP A 88 -27.40 4.87 1.42
CA ASP A 88 -28.35 5.97 1.27
C ASP A 88 -29.32 5.79 0.09
N GLY A 89 -29.31 4.62 -0.57
CA GLY A 89 -30.13 4.34 -1.74
C GLY A 89 -29.66 5.04 -3.02
N LYS A 90 -28.59 5.85 -2.97
CA LYS A 90 -28.07 6.54 -4.16
C LYS A 90 -27.20 5.61 -4.98
N LYS A 91 -27.57 5.42 -6.24
CA LYS A 91 -26.77 4.65 -7.20
C LYS A 91 -25.45 5.37 -7.50
N ARG A 92 -24.35 4.62 -7.39
CA ARG A 92 -22.97 5.03 -7.65
C ARG A 92 -22.39 4.15 -8.76
N GLU A 93 -21.27 4.58 -9.32
CA GLU A 93 -20.63 3.94 -10.48
C GLU A 93 -20.23 2.49 -10.23
N MET A 94 -19.75 2.19 -9.02
CA MET A 94 -19.38 0.83 -8.64
C MET A 94 -20.56 0.12 -8.01
N GLU A 95 -20.97 -1.01 -8.59
CA GLU A 95 -22.10 -1.78 -8.07
C GLU A 95 -21.87 -2.26 -6.63
N SER A 96 -20.64 -2.61 -6.30
CA SER A 96 -20.24 -2.99 -4.93
C SER A 96 -20.46 -1.88 -3.89
N TRP A 97 -20.59 -0.61 -4.31
CA TRP A 97 -20.85 0.53 -3.42
C TRP A 97 -22.34 0.77 -3.16
N ASN A 98 -23.24 0.11 -3.91
CA ASN A 98 -24.69 0.30 -3.89
C ASN A 98 -25.39 -0.64 -2.90
N GLN A 99 -24.82 -0.79 -1.71
CA GLN A 99 -25.31 -1.67 -0.66
C GLN A 99 -24.75 -1.27 0.70
N ASN A 100 -25.38 -1.76 1.77
CA ASN A 100 -24.83 -1.63 3.12
C ASN A 100 -23.42 -2.21 3.18
N GLN A 101 -22.57 -1.61 4.00
CA GLN A 101 -21.17 -2.04 4.14
C GLN A 101 -20.87 -2.42 5.58
N THR A 102 -19.83 -3.24 5.72
CA THR A 102 -19.14 -3.57 6.97
C THR A 102 -17.72 -2.98 6.91
N PRO A 103 -16.95 -2.93 8.01
CA PRO A 103 -15.53 -2.58 7.93
C PRO A 103 -14.76 -3.43 6.91
N ARG A 104 -15.10 -4.73 6.82
CA ARG A 104 -14.49 -5.66 5.86
C ARG A 104 -14.79 -5.27 4.41
N THR A 105 -16.07 -5.09 4.06
CA THR A 105 -16.46 -4.78 2.67
C THR A 105 -16.07 -3.36 2.26
N TRP A 106 -15.99 -2.43 3.23
CA TRP A 106 -15.44 -1.09 3.03
C TRP A 106 -14.01 -1.13 2.52
N GLU A 107 -13.13 -1.90 3.17
CA GLU A 107 -11.74 -2.05 2.75
C GLU A 107 -11.64 -2.86 1.44
N GLN A 108 -12.32 -4.01 1.38
CA GLN A 108 -12.27 -4.91 0.24
C GLN A 108 -12.70 -4.25 -1.08
N TYR A 109 -13.79 -3.48 -1.06
CA TYR A 109 -14.30 -2.79 -2.24
C TYR A 109 -13.87 -1.32 -2.31
N SER A 110 -12.97 -0.92 -1.41
CA SER A 110 -12.44 0.45 -1.32
C SER A 110 -13.57 1.50 -1.36
N VAL A 111 -14.63 1.29 -0.58
CA VAL A 111 -15.87 2.07 -0.65
C VAL A 111 -15.64 3.49 -0.15
N LEU A 112 -15.64 4.46 -1.07
CA LEU A 112 -15.24 5.83 -0.76
C LEU A 112 -16.18 6.51 0.25
N TRP A 113 -17.49 6.35 0.06
CA TRP A 113 -18.48 7.05 0.87
C TRP A 113 -18.43 6.63 2.34
N VAL A 114 -18.00 5.40 2.64
CA VAL A 114 -17.78 4.95 4.03
C VAL A 114 -16.64 5.73 4.68
N SER A 115 -15.51 5.90 3.98
CA SER A 115 -14.41 6.73 4.49
C SER A 115 -14.86 8.16 4.77
N GLN A 116 -15.66 8.73 3.87
CA GLN A 116 -16.22 10.09 4.03
C GLN A 116 -17.27 10.20 5.16
N GLN A 117 -17.81 9.08 5.65
CA GLN A 117 -18.61 9.05 6.89
C GLN A 117 -17.76 8.88 8.16
N ILE A 118 -16.62 8.19 8.07
CA ILE A 118 -15.75 7.93 9.22
C ILE A 118 -14.93 9.16 9.59
N THR A 119 -14.29 9.82 8.63
CA THR A 119 -13.37 10.93 8.90
C THR A 119 -14.01 12.11 9.64
N PRO A 120 -15.28 12.52 9.38
CA PRO A 120 -15.92 13.55 10.19
C PRO A 120 -16.21 13.12 11.62
N LYS A 121 -16.53 11.83 11.86
CA LYS A 121 -16.75 11.28 13.21
C LYS A 121 -15.47 11.26 14.05
N LEU A 122 -14.32 11.03 13.42
CA LEU A 122 -13.01 11.17 14.06
C LEU A 122 -12.68 12.63 14.35
N GLY A 123 -12.97 13.51 13.38
CA GLY A 123 -12.68 14.93 13.46
C GLY A 123 -11.21 15.27 13.16
N MET A 124 -10.98 16.54 12.80
CA MET A 124 -9.69 17.02 12.29
C MET A 124 -8.55 16.85 13.30
N LYS A 125 -8.83 17.15 14.58
CA LYS A 125 -7.82 17.07 15.64
C LYS A 125 -7.29 15.65 15.80
N ALA A 126 -8.19 14.67 15.95
CA ALA A 126 -7.79 13.28 16.13
C ALA A 126 -7.00 12.77 14.92
N ILE A 127 -7.44 13.06 13.69
CA ILE A 127 -6.74 12.65 12.48
C ILE A 127 -5.32 13.23 12.45
N LYS A 128 -5.14 14.53 12.70
CA LYS A 128 -3.81 15.15 12.75
C LYS A 128 -2.93 14.52 13.83
N ASP A 129 -3.48 14.24 15.01
CA ASP A 129 -2.76 13.58 16.10
C ASP A 129 -2.27 12.17 15.69
N TYR A 130 -3.09 11.37 15.00
CA TYR A 130 -2.65 10.06 14.49
C TYR A 130 -1.67 10.16 13.33
N LEU A 131 -1.86 11.09 12.38
CA LEU A 131 -0.92 11.30 11.28
C LEU A 131 0.49 11.62 11.82
N ALA A 132 0.57 12.41 12.88
CA ALA A 132 1.82 12.69 13.59
C ALA A 132 2.39 11.42 14.23
N LYS A 133 1.59 10.66 15.00
CA LYS A 133 2.02 9.40 15.64
C LYS A 133 2.49 8.35 14.65
N PHE A 134 1.84 8.25 13.49
CA PHE A 134 2.20 7.31 12.43
C PHE A 134 3.36 7.82 11.56
N ASN A 135 3.83 9.06 11.78
CA ASN A 135 4.78 9.74 10.91
C ASN A 135 4.35 9.67 9.42
N TYR A 136 3.07 9.91 9.17
CA TYR A 136 2.44 9.63 7.88
C TYR A 136 2.70 10.75 6.86
N GLY A 137 3.74 10.58 6.05
CA GLY A 137 3.97 11.43 4.87
C GLY A 137 4.22 12.90 5.23
N ASN A 138 3.48 13.81 4.59
CA ASN A 138 3.51 15.25 4.90
C ASN A 138 2.49 15.68 5.97
N GLN A 139 1.62 14.77 6.43
CA GLN A 139 0.61 14.99 7.48
C GLN A 139 -0.38 16.14 7.18
N ASP A 140 -0.45 16.59 5.92
CA ASP A 140 -1.31 17.71 5.52
C ASP A 140 -2.72 17.22 5.21
N PHE A 141 -3.63 17.45 6.15
CA PHE A 141 -5.05 17.09 6.03
C PHE A 141 -5.97 18.29 5.71
N SER A 142 -5.43 19.36 5.11
CA SER A 142 -6.19 20.58 4.80
C SER A 142 -7.23 20.42 3.69
N GLY A 143 -7.03 19.49 2.76
CA GLY A 143 -7.90 19.29 1.60
C GLY A 143 -7.52 20.16 0.41
N ASP A 144 -8.48 20.38 -0.49
CA ASP A 144 -8.29 21.25 -1.64
C ASP A 144 -8.19 22.71 -1.20
N LYS A 145 -7.30 23.46 -1.84
CA LYS A 145 -7.09 24.89 -1.58
C LYS A 145 -8.42 25.65 -1.70
N GLY A 146 -8.81 26.30 -0.59
CA GLY A 146 -10.00 27.15 -0.53
C GLY A 146 -11.34 26.43 -0.40
N LYS A 147 -11.39 25.09 -0.32
CA LYS A 147 -12.66 24.34 -0.26
C LYS A 147 -13.09 23.87 1.13
N ASN A 148 -12.21 23.98 2.14
CA ASN A 148 -12.45 23.50 3.51
C ASN A 148 -12.97 22.04 3.55
N ASN A 149 -12.43 21.17 2.69
CA ASN A 149 -12.91 19.79 2.49
C ASN A 149 -11.90 18.74 2.97
N GLY A 150 -10.98 19.09 3.86
CA GLY A 150 -9.94 18.18 4.36
C GLY A 150 -10.49 16.86 4.89
N LEU A 151 -11.57 16.93 5.68
CA LEU A 151 -12.24 15.74 6.22
C LEU A 151 -12.87 14.83 5.18
N THR A 152 -13.02 15.24 3.92
CA THR A 152 -13.67 14.40 2.89
C THR A 152 -12.80 14.14 1.66
N HIS A 153 -11.73 14.91 1.46
CA HIS A 153 -10.94 14.89 0.23
C HIS A 153 -9.42 14.93 0.43
N ALA A 154 -8.88 15.18 1.64
CA ALA A 154 -7.43 15.37 1.81
C ALA A 154 -6.57 14.24 1.25
N TRP A 155 -7.05 12.99 1.29
CA TRP A 155 -6.33 11.82 0.79
C TRP A 155 -6.61 11.49 -0.69
N LEU A 156 -7.59 12.13 -1.33
CA LEU A 156 -8.09 11.83 -2.69
C LEU A 156 -7.47 12.79 -3.71
N THR A 157 -6.27 12.49 -4.18
CA THR A 157 -5.51 13.43 -5.02
C THR A 157 -5.40 14.83 -4.37
N GLY A 158 -5.46 14.87 -3.03
CA GLY A 158 -5.57 16.08 -2.24
C GLY A 158 -4.25 16.51 -1.60
N SER A 159 -4.36 17.23 -0.48
CA SER A 159 -3.23 17.78 0.27
C SER A 159 -2.31 16.70 0.88
N LEU A 160 -2.88 15.58 1.32
CA LEU A 160 -2.14 14.53 2.02
C LEU A 160 -1.30 13.76 1.01
N LYS A 161 0.01 13.68 1.26
CA LYS A 161 0.95 12.94 0.41
C LYS A 161 1.85 12.03 1.23
N SER A 162 2.04 10.82 0.76
CA SER A 162 2.91 9.79 1.32
C SER A 162 3.86 9.26 0.24
N ARG A 163 4.95 8.62 0.64
CA ARG A 163 5.90 7.98 -0.28
C ARG A 163 5.96 6.49 0.01
N VAL A 164 6.46 5.71 -0.95
CA VAL A 164 6.82 4.31 -0.65
C VAL A 164 8.04 4.36 0.27
N ARG A 165 8.01 3.66 1.39
CA ARG A 165 9.10 3.70 2.38
C ARG A 165 9.48 2.29 2.81
N SER A 166 10.78 2.02 2.76
CA SER A 166 11.45 1.01 3.56
C SER A 166 12.29 1.72 4.62
N SER A 167 11.96 1.51 5.89
CA SER A 167 12.53 2.16 7.10
C SER A 167 12.36 3.67 7.24
#